data_AF-A0A451BFL7-F1
#
_entry.id   AF-A0A451BFL7-F1
#
_cell.length_a   1.000
_cell.length_b   1.000
_cell.length_c   1.000
_cell.angle_alpha   90.00
_cell.angle_beta   90.00
_cell.angle_gamma   90.00
#
_symmetry.space_group_name_H-M   'P 1'
#
loop_
_entity.id
_entity.type
_entity.pdbx_description
1 polymer ?
#
loop_
_entity_poly.entity_id
_entity_poly.type
_entity_poly.pdbx_seq_one_letter_code
_entity_poly.pdbx_strand_id
1 'polypeptide(L)'
;MRIYLDNCCFNGPFDDQSSLPIRLETEAKLEIQEKIKSGVFALGWSYILDYENDANPFMERRVGIEIWKNIADSFVSETEKYWQI
;
A
#
# COMPACT_ATOMS: atom_id res chain seq x y z
N MET A 1 15.53 -5.61 1.34
CA MET A 1 15.20 -4.22 1.73
C MET A 1 13.71 -4.17 2.01
N ARG A 2 13.26 -3.47 3.06
CA ARG A 2 11.83 -3.31 3.36
C ARG A 2 11.31 -2.01 2.76
N ILE A 3 10.16 -2.07 2.11
CA ILE A 3 9.46 -0.93 1.53
C ILE A 3 8.14 -0.76 2.26
N TYR A 4 7.82 0.49 2.59
CA TYR A 4 6.51 0.89 3.04
C TYR A 4 5.83 1.63 1.89
N LEU A 5 4.65 1.18 1.49
CA LEU A 5 3.85 1.84 0.47
C LEU A 5 2.73 2.63 1.14
N ASP A 6 2.54 3.87 0.72
CA ASP A 6 1.38 4.68 1.09
C ASP A 6 0.09 4.04 0.54
N ASN A 7 -1.06 4.24 1.20
CA ASN A 7 -2.34 3.69 0.75
C ASN A 7 -2.71 4.14 -0.68
N CYS A 8 -2.33 5.37 -1.07
CA CYS A 8 -2.53 5.84 -2.44
C CYS A 8 -1.76 5.03 -3.50
N CYS A 9 -0.65 4.38 -3.13
CA CYS A 9 0.09 3.53 -4.05
C CYS A 9 -0.71 2.28 -4.43
N PHE A 10 -1.52 1.74 -3.52
CA PHE A 10 -2.39 0.60 -3.83
C PHE A 10 -3.67 1.03 -4.56
N ASN A 11 -4.12 2.27 -4.36
CA ASN A 11 -5.27 2.83 -5.07
C ASN A 11 -4.94 3.28 -6.51
N GLY A 12 -3.68 3.64 -6.78
CA GLY A 12 -3.22 4.17 -8.07
C GLY A 12 -3.69 3.39 -9.32
N PRO A 13 -3.65 2.04 -9.33
CA PRO A 13 -4.17 1.25 -10.45
C PRO A 13 -5.66 1.45 -10.76
N PHE A 14 -6.44 2.00 -9.83
CA PHE A 14 -7.86 2.28 -9.99
C PHE A 14 -8.17 3.75 -10.34
N ASP A 15 -7.14 4.60 -10.45
CA ASP A 15 -7.31 6.00 -10.86
C ASP A 15 -7.58 6.11 -12.37
N ASP A 16 -8.06 7.28 -12.81
CA ASP A 16 -8.28 7.54 -14.24
C ASP A 16 -6.95 7.53 -15.02
N GLN A 17 -6.80 6.51 -15.85
CA GLN A 17 -5.60 6.27 -16.66
C GLN A 17 -5.56 7.08 -17.97
N SER A 18 -6.45 8.06 -18.16
CA SER A 18 -6.47 8.93 -19.34
C SER A 18 -5.16 9.72 -19.52
N SER A 19 -4.52 10.10 -18.40
CA SER A 19 -3.29 10.88 -18.37
C SER A 19 -2.04 10.00 -18.50
N LEU A 20 -1.07 10.41 -19.32
CA LEU A 20 0.21 9.69 -19.47
C LEU A 20 1.02 9.64 -18.16
N PRO A 21 1.19 10.74 -17.40
CA PRO A 21 1.82 10.70 -16.08
C PRO A 21 1.21 9.66 -15.14
N ILE A 22 -0.12 9.62 -15.03
CA ILE A 22 -0.83 8.69 -14.14
C ILE A 22 -0.52 7.23 -14.53
N ARG A 23 -0.51 6.94 -15.83
CA ARG A 23 -0.12 5.61 -16.34
C ARG A 23 1.30 5.24 -15.98
N LEU A 24 2.27 6.13 -16.21
CA LEU A 24 3.68 5.86 -15.92
C LEU A 24 3.93 5.65 -14.42
N GLU A 25 3.29 6.44 -13.57
CA GLU A 25 3.34 6.25 -12.11
C GLU A 25 2.71 4.93 -11.69
N THR A 26 1.58 4.56 -12.31
CA THR A 26 0.91 3.27 -12.06
C THR A 26 1.80 2.10 -12.44
N GLU A 27 2.41 2.12 -13.62
CA GLU A 27 3.35 1.07 -14.06
C GLU A 27 4.55 0.94 -13.12
N ALA A 28 5.13 2.07 -12.69
CA ALA A 28 6.23 2.05 -11.73
C ALA A 28 5.83 1.43 -10.38
N LYS A 29 4.62 1.72 -9.88
CA LYS A 29 4.08 1.12 -8.66
C LYS A 29 3.83 -0.39 -8.83
N LEU A 30 3.29 -0.82 -9.97
CA LEU A 30 3.05 -2.23 -10.28
C LEU A 30 4.36 -3.04 -10.32
N GLU A 31 5.44 -2.47 -10.88
CA GLU A 31 6.76 -3.09 -10.88
C GLU A 31 7.33 -3.28 -9.45
N ILE A 32 7.15 -2.29 -8.56
CA ILE A 32 7.54 -2.42 -7.15
C ILE A 32 6.72 -3.51 -6.46
N GLN A 33 5.41 -3.54 -6.72
CA GLN A 33 4.49 -4.55 -6.22
C GLN A 33 4.86 -5.96 -6.68
N GLU A 34 5.29 -6.14 -7.91
CA GLU A 34 5.78 -7.43 -8.41
C GLU A 34 7.11 -7.84 -7.76
N LYS A 35 8.01 -6.89 -7.50
CA LYS A 35 9.24 -7.13 -6.74
C LYS A 35 8.98 -7.52 -5.27
N ILE A 36 7.88 -7.03 -4.69
CA ILE A 36 7.43 -7.48 -3.37
C ILE A 36 6.93 -8.93 -3.46
N LYS A 37 6.05 -9.24 -4.41
CA LYS A 37 5.52 -10.61 -4.60
C LYS A 37 6.59 -11.65 -4.88
N SER A 38 7.62 -11.30 -5.65
CA SER A 38 8.76 -12.17 -5.96
C SER A 38 9.79 -12.27 -4.83
N GLY A 39 9.61 -11.55 -3.72
CA GLY A 39 10.49 -11.61 -2.54
C GLY A 39 11.79 -10.79 -2.67
N VAL A 40 11.95 -10.00 -3.74
CA VAL A 40 13.08 -9.08 -3.91
C VAL A 40 13.01 -7.95 -2.85
N PHE A 41 11.80 -7.47 -2.59
CA PHE A 41 11.51 -6.54 -1.51
C PHE A 41 10.57 -7.17 -0.48
N ALA A 42 10.70 -6.71 0.75
CA ALA A 42 9.81 -7.07 1.83
C ALA A 42 8.82 -5.92 2.07
N LEU A 43 7.55 -6.22 2.36
CA LEU A 43 6.51 -5.21 2.55
C LEU A 43 6.30 -4.93 4.04
N GLY A 44 6.41 -3.66 4.43
CA GLY A 44 5.95 -3.18 5.72
C GLY A 44 4.48 -2.78 5.67
N TRP A 45 3.73 -3.11 6.72
CA TRP A 45 2.35 -2.70 6.92
C TRP A 45 2.18 -1.96 8.25
N SER A 46 1.09 -1.20 8.40
CA SER A 46 0.77 -0.55 9.67
C SER A 46 -0.73 -0.41 9.88
N TYR A 47 -1.11 -0.10 11.12
CA TYR A 47 -2.50 0.23 11.46
C TYR A 47 -3.04 1.45 10.67
N ILE A 48 -2.16 2.36 10.20
CA ILE A 48 -2.59 3.51 9.38
C ILE A 48 -3.10 3.04 8.02
N LEU A 49 -2.46 2.02 7.42
CA LEU A 49 -2.96 1.46 6.16
C LEU A 49 -4.31 0.78 6.34
N ASP A 50 -4.51 0.07 7.47
CA ASP A 50 -5.83 -0.50 7.80
C ASP A 50 -6.88 0.62 7.91
N TYR A 51 -6.57 1.68 8.67
CA TYR A 51 -7.47 2.81 8.87
C TYR A 51 -7.83 3.54 7.57
N GLU A 52 -6.83 3.86 6.73
CA GLU A 52 -7.04 4.55 5.46
C GLU A 52 -7.76 3.66 4.43
N ASN A 53 -7.47 2.35 4.43
CA ASN A 53 -8.16 1.40 3.55
C ASN A 53 -9.63 1.24 3.98
N ASP A 54 -9.92 1.12 5.28
CA ASP A 54 -11.29 0.99 5.79
C ASP A 54 -12.18 2.19 5.41
N ALA A 55 -11.59 3.39 5.33
CA ALA A 55 -12.25 4.61 4.91
C ALA A 55 -12.52 4.71 3.38
N ASN A 56 -12.01 3.76 2.58
CA ASN A 56 -12.21 3.76 1.14
C ASN A 56 -13.68 3.45 0.79
N PRO A 57 -14.37 4.30 0.00
CA PRO A 57 -15.79 4.14 -0.28
C PRO A 57 -16.10 2.94 -1.20
N PHE A 58 -15.09 2.40 -1.89
CA PHE A 58 -15.25 1.30 -2.85
C PHE A 58 -14.87 -0.03 -2.21
N MET A 59 -15.84 -0.93 -2.05
CA MET A 59 -15.62 -2.22 -1.39
C MET A 59 -14.60 -3.10 -2.14
N GLU A 60 -14.63 -3.09 -3.46
CA GLU A 60 -13.73 -3.87 -4.30
C GLU A 60 -12.28 -3.42 -4.13
N ARG A 61 -12.06 -2.10 -4.01
CA ARG A 61 -10.72 -1.55 -3.72
C ARG A 61 -10.26 -1.98 -2.35
N ARG A 62 -11.12 -1.87 -1.32
CA ARG A 62 -10.80 -2.30 0.04
C ARG A 62 -10.31 -3.74 0.10
N VAL A 63 -11.09 -4.66 -0.48
CA VAL A 63 -10.76 -6.08 -0.51
C VAL A 63 -9.46 -6.32 -1.28
N GLY A 64 -9.27 -5.65 -2.42
CA GLY A 64 -8.05 -5.78 -3.23
C GLY A 64 -6.79 -5.32 -2.49
N ILE A 65 -6.88 -4.21 -1.74
CA ILE A 65 -5.78 -3.64 -0.97
C ILE A 65 -5.49 -4.51 0.26
N GLU A 66 -6.53 -4.96 0.99
CA GLU A 66 -6.38 -5.76 2.21
C GLU A 66 -5.59 -7.07 1.98
N ILE A 67 -5.67 -7.65 0.78
CA ILE A 67 -4.91 -8.86 0.44
C ILE A 67 -3.40 -8.66 0.59
N TRP A 68 -2.88 -7.44 0.37
CA TRP A 68 -1.46 -7.13 0.50
C TRP A 68 -0.95 -7.25 1.94
N LYS A 69 -1.81 -7.01 2.93
CA LYS A 69 -1.49 -7.23 4.34
C LYS A 69 -1.06 -8.66 4.63
N ASN A 70 -1.65 -9.64 3.93
CA ASN A 70 -1.32 -11.06 4.12
C ASN A 70 0.10 -11.44 3.69
N ILE A 71 0.74 -10.61 2.84
CA ILE A 71 2.10 -10.84 2.38
C ILE A 71 3.11 -9.86 2.99
N ALA A 72 2.65 -8.99 3.89
CA ALA A 72 3.54 -8.09 4.62
C ALA A 72 4.42 -8.88 5.61
N ASP A 73 5.70 -8.51 5.71
CA ASP A 73 6.67 -9.16 6.61
C ASP A 73 6.65 -8.55 8.02
N SER A 74 6.05 -7.37 8.17
CA SER A 74 6.01 -6.63 9.41
C SER A 74 4.73 -5.82 9.52
N PHE A 75 4.29 -5.60 10.76
CA PHE A 75 3.14 -4.79 11.09
C PHE A 75 3.50 -3.82 12.22
N VAL A 76 3.18 -2.55 12.04
CA VAL A 76 3.33 -1.50 13.05
C VAL A 76 1.98 -1.17 13.66
N SER A 77 1.83 -1.45 14.96
CA SER A 77 0.63 -1.09 15.74
C SER A 77 0.65 0.38 16.17
N GLU A 78 -0.53 0.92 16.47
CA GLU A 78 -0.65 2.21 17.15
C GLU A 78 0.06 2.18 18.51
N THR A 79 0.66 3.30 18.89
CA THR A 79 1.29 3.47 20.20
C THR A 79 0.78 4.74 20.86
N GLU A 80 0.38 4.66 22.13
CA GLU A 80 -0.06 5.83 22.91
C GLU A 80 1.06 6.84 23.22
N LYS A 81 2.32 6.44 23.04
CA LYS A 81 3.49 7.27 23.33
C LYS A 81 3.82 8.18 22.16
N TYR A 82 3.40 9.44 22.26
CA TYR A 82 4.04 10.53 21.53
C TYR A 82 5.47 10.72 22.06
N TRP A 83 6.41 10.96 21.14
CA TRP A 83 7.85 11.08 21.36
C TRP A 83 8.23 11.59 22.76
N GLN A 84 8.83 10.71 23.59
CA GLN A 84 9.56 11.15 24.77
C GLN A 84 10.90 11.71 24.29
N ILE A 85 10.92 12.99 23.95
CA ILE A 85 12.14 13.78 23.75
C ILE A 85 12.50 14.43 25.09
#